data_AF-A0A6P0Q244-F1
#
_entry.id   AF-A0A6P0Q244-F1
#
_cell.length_a   1.000
_cell.length_b   1.000
_cell.length_c   1.000
_cell.angle_alpha   90.00
_cell.angle_beta   90.00
_cell.angle_gamma   90.00
#
_symmetry.space_group_name_H-M   'P 1'
#
loop_
_entity.id
_entity.type
_entity.pdbx_description
1 polymer ?
#
loop_
_entity_poly.entity_id
_entity_poly.type
_entity_poly.pdbx_seq_one_letter_code
_entity_poly.pdbx_strand_id
1 'polypeptide(L)'
;ASPIFQVRSEGEAVRLFVEHDGWTGSADNSAWFGGTRDNYFAGSLGIGTTDPGSSKLKVQGKLTVSAGEIQLDGAQQIVFTNSDTTNNLKLQLWDGYGLGINSQTLFYAANGNHSWRDTNGTNERMVLTTAANGGLTVKGTGNSSFAGSLGIGITGPSKKLHVESGELRVRASHNNADADIGAFYAQNLTQGIGIGYNRIEAIGSNTDQDINLIPKGNGELIVDGIVRAKDAFRPSTNDWEIARNGENLEIREPEESNKVWARFTDDESFHLIGTPNLLVDGEIRAGNSDIYFTKTNHNHTGIGNADGYAAIENAANHDALMILGRSGTSVGRQVKLWDYLKVHGSVSITNSLYVGSLPYRDDRNVQWDDSTKQICYDNSSARSKENIISLEDDFSKILTVEPKTYTRPNHPNRWEIGYIAEELHEIGLNKLVYYDQQGLPEAINYRKISMYLVEVIKDMAHKSSNYEQRINQLELQLNQLVSDD
;
A
#
# COMPACT_ATOMS: atom_id res chain seq x y z
N ALA A 1 -3.23 -48.27 109.91
CA ALA A 1 -4.37 -47.78 110.72
C ALA A 1 -5.62 -48.53 110.29
N SER A 2 -6.38 -49.10 111.23
CA SER A 2 -7.68 -49.70 110.96
C SER A 2 -8.67 -48.59 110.53
N PRO A 3 -9.58 -48.85 109.57
CA PRO A 3 -10.56 -47.84 109.16
C PRO A 3 -11.49 -47.46 110.33
N ILE A 4 -11.76 -46.16 110.49
CA ILE A 4 -12.64 -45.61 111.55
C ILE A 4 -14.10 -46.04 111.37
N PHE A 5 -14.52 -46.39 110.16
CA PHE A 5 -15.80 -47.05 109.86
C PHE A 5 -15.58 -48.05 108.71
N GLN A 6 -15.97 -49.31 108.89
CA GLN A 6 -16.00 -50.31 107.82
C GLN A 6 -17.41 -50.87 107.72
N VAL A 7 -18.15 -50.53 106.67
CA VAL A 7 -19.44 -51.14 106.36
C VAL A 7 -19.21 -52.20 105.27
N ARG A 8 -19.60 -53.44 105.54
CA ARG A 8 -19.65 -54.54 104.56
C ARG A 8 -21.12 -54.92 104.38
N SER A 9 -21.61 -54.94 103.15
CA SER A 9 -22.96 -55.42 102.82
C SER A 9 -22.86 -56.52 101.77
N GLU A 10 -23.50 -57.65 102.04
CA GLU A 10 -23.56 -58.82 101.16
C GLU A 10 -24.92 -58.89 100.44
N GLY A 11 -25.42 -57.78 99.88
CA GLY A 11 -26.55 -57.86 98.95
C GLY A 11 -27.45 -56.63 98.80
N GLU A 12 -27.35 -55.62 99.68
CA GLU A 12 -28.17 -54.40 99.57
C GLU A 12 -27.29 -53.15 99.54
N ALA A 13 -27.64 -52.15 98.70
CA ALA A 13 -26.83 -50.96 98.50
C ALA A 13 -26.62 -50.18 99.81
N VAL A 14 -25.38 -50.12 100.29
CA VAL A 14 -25.00 -49.23 101.40
C VAL A 14 -25.02 -47.81 100.85
N ARG A 15 -26.10 -47.08 101.14
CA ARG A 15 -26.15 -45.63 100.91
C ARG A 15 -25.55 -44.93 102.12
N LEU A 16 -24.35 -44.40 101.94
CA LEU A 16 -23.73 -43.47 102.87
C LEU A 16 -24.18 -42.07 102.46
N PHE A 17 -25.16 -41.52 103.17
CA PHE A 17 -25.55 -40.13 103.02
C PHE A 17 -24.60 -39.27 103.83
N VAL A 18 -23.76 -38.51 103.13
CA VAL A 18 -23.11 -37.34 103.72
C VAL A 18 -23.88 -36.14 103.18
N GLU A 19 -24.96 -35.81 103.86
CA GLU A 19 -25.74 -34.60 103.59
C GLU A 19 -25.18 -33.47 104.43
N HIS A 20 -24.95 -32.31 103.81
CA HIS A 20 -24.58 -31.08 104.50
C HIS A 20 -25.45 -29.97 103.93
N ASP A 21 -26.57 -29.74 104.61
CA ASP A 21 -27.72 -28.92 104.23
C ASP A 21 -27.68 -27.49 104.80
N GLY A 22 -26.53 -27.05 105.32
CA GLY A 22 -26.33 -25.70 105.84
C GLY A 22 -25.15 -24.95 105.18
N TRP A 23 -25.38 -23.73 104.73
CA TRP A 23 -24.30 -22.81 104.34
C TRP A 23 -23.48 -22.43 105.58
N THR A 24 -22.25 -22.94 105.70
CA THR A 24 -21.33 -22.68 106.84
C THR A 24 -20.38 -21.49 106.62
N GLY A 25 -20.62 -20.67 105.59
CA GLY A 25 -19.78 -19.50 105.28
C GLY A 25 -18.36 -19.81 104.75
N SER A 26 -17.98 -21.07 104.58
CA SER A 26 -16.71 -21.48 103.97
C SER A 26 -16.89 -21.82 102.48
N ALA A 27 -15.93 -21.42 101.64
CA ALA A 27 -15.93 -21.68 100.20
C ALA A 27 -15.61 -23.14 99.83
N ASP A 28 -15.15 -23.96 100.79
CA ASP A 28 -14.69 -25.33 100.57
C ASP A 28 -15.56 -26.37 101.30
N ASN A 29 -16.84 -26.48 100.91
CA ASN A 29 -17.68 -27.64 101.27
C ASN A 29 -17.49 -28.75 100.21
N SER A 30 -16.38 -29.49 100.29
CA SER A 30 -16.11 -30.60 99.39
C SER A 30 -16.06 -31.94 100.13
N ALA A 31 -16.70 -32.96 99.57
CA ALA A 31 -16.47 -34.33 99.98
C ALA A 31 -15.12 -34.79 99.39
N TRP A 32 -14.09 -34.88 100.22
CA TRP A 32 -12.77 -35.33 99.79
C TRP A 32 -12.68 -36.84 99.85
N PHE A 33 -12.69 -37.49 98.69
CA PHE A 33 -12.40 -38.92 98.54
C PHE A 33 -10.89 -39.08 98.25
N GLY A 34 -10.08 -39.15 99.31
CA GLY A 34 -8.62 -39.26 99.23
C GLY A 34 -8.08 -40.49 99.99
N GLY A 35 -6.93 -41.02 99.56
CA GLY A 35 -6.24 -42.16 100.19
C GLY A 35 -5.02 -42.62 99.40
N THR A 36 -4.27 -43.60 99.92
CA THR A 36 -3.09 -44.19 99.25
C THR A 36 -3.44 -45.32 98.27
N ARG A 37 -4.74 -45.55 98.02
CA ARG A 37 -5.26 -46.54 97.08
C ARG A 37 -6.16 -45.87 96.07
N ASP A 38 -6.29 -46.47 94.90
CA ASP A 38 -7.14 -45.95 93.83
C ASP A 38 -8.61 -45.94 94.24
N ASN A 39 -9.26 -44.80 94.04
CA ASN A 39 -10.71 -44.68 94.14
C ASN A 39 -11.32 -45.08 92.79
N TYR A 40 -12.34 -45.94 92.78
CA TYR A 40 -13.08 -46.29 91.57
C TYR A 40 -14.58 -46.12 91.78
N PHE A 41 -15.26 -45.65 90.73
CA PHE A 41 -16.73 -45.61 90.66
C PHE A 41 -17.19 -46.66 89.65
N ALA A 42 -17.93 -47.67 90.11
CA ALA A 42 -18.44 -48.73 89.22
C ALA A 42 -19.64 -48.26 88.37
N GLY A 43 -20.47 -47.39 88.96
CA GLY A 43 -21.64 -46.79 88.32
C GLY A 43 -21.32 -45.51 87.53
N SER A 44 -22.37 -44.88 87.00
CA SER A 44 -22.25 -43.55 86.39
C SER A 44 -22.07 -42.47 87.45
N LEU A 45 -21.14 -41.55 87.22
CA LEU A 45 -20.87 -40.42 88.11
C LEU A 45 -21.54 -39.15 87.57
N GLY A 46 -22.47 -38.59 88.35
CA GLY A 46 -23.04 -37.25 88.10
C GLY A 46 -22.34 -36.20 88.96
N ILE A 47 -21.78 -35.16 88.34
CA ILE A 47 -21.20 -34.00 89.04
C ILE A 47 -22.07 -32.79 88.72
N GLY A 48 -22.68 -32.19 89.75
CA GLY A 48 -23.64 -31.09 89.60
C GLY A 48 -25.02 -31.51 89.06
N THR A 49 -25.28 -32.82 88.94
CA THR A 49 -26.55 -33.39 88.46
C THR A 49 -26.87 -34.69 89.17
N THR A 50 -28.15 -34.96 89.41
CA THR A 50 -28.63 -36.22 90.00
C THR A 50 -28.99 -37.27 88.96
N ASP A 51 -29.02 -36.90 87.68
CA ASP A 51 -29.34 -37.79 86.56
C ASP A 51 -28.21 -37.81 85.52
N PRO A 52 -27.23 -38.73 85.68
CA PRO A 52 -26.17 -38.91 84.70
C PRO A 52 -26.65 -39.54 83.37
N GLY A 53 -27.90 -40.02 83.29
CA GLY A 53 -28.42 -40.73 82.13
C GLY A 53 -27.56 -41.95 81.74
N SER A 54 -27.34 -42.14 80.44
CA SER A 54 -26.48 -43.21 79.90
C SER A 54 -24.98 -42.91 79.93
N SER A 55 -24.58 -41.71 80.36
CA SER A 55 -23.17 -41.32 80.42
C SER A 55 -22.48 -41.94 81.63
N LYS A 56 -21.24 -42.40 81.48
CA LYS A 56 -20.43 -42.88 82.62
C LYS A 56 -19.95 -41.74 83.53
N LEU A 57 -19.73 -40.55 82.97
CA LEU A 57 -19.47 -39.32 83.70
C LEU A 57 -20.30 -38.21 83.05
N LYS A 58 -21.14 -37.53 83.83
CA LYS A 58 -21.88 -36.35 83.40
C LYS A 58 -21.54 -35.18 84.32
N VAL A 59 -20.94 -34.14 83.75
CA VAL A 59 -20.62 -32.91 84.47
C VAL A 59 -21.59 -31.83 83.99
N GLN A 60 -22.47 -31.38 84.88
CA GLN A 60 -23.31 -30.21 84.64
C GLN A 60 -22.50 -28.96 85.02
N GLY A 61 -21.67 -28.49 84.09
CA GLY A 61 -20.74 -27.38 84.31
C GLY A 61 -19.47 -27.50 83.47
N LYS A 62 -18.40 -26.80 83.87
CA LYS A 62 -17.08 -26.90 83.24
C LYS A 62 -16.36 -28.17 83.69
N LEU A 63 -15.80 -28.91 82.75
CA LEU A 63 -14.80 -29.95 83.02
C LEU A 63 -13.41 -29.37 82.75
N THR A 64 -12.56 -29.32 83.78
CA THR A 64 -11.16 -28.88 83.67
C THR A 64 -10.25 -30.04 84.07
N VAL A 65 -9.34 -30.43 83.18
CA VAL A 65 -8.23 -31.34 83.51
C VAL A 65 -6.98 -30.48 83.65
N SER A 66 -6.54 -30.25 84.89
CA SER A 66 -5.43 -29.35 85.22
C SER A 66 -4.05 -30.01 85.11
N ALA A 67 -4.00 -31.34 85.12
CA ALA A 67 -2.81 -32.14 84.90
C ALA A 67 -3.20 -33.51 84.30
N GLY A 68 -2.33 -34.07 83.47
CA GLY A 68 -2.60 -35.31 82.74
C GLY A 68 -3.31 -35.09 81.40
N GLU A 69 -3.60 -36.18 80.70
CA GLU A 69 -4.20 -36.18 79.35
C GLU A 69 -5.64 -36.66 79.39
N ILE A 70 -6.49 -36.14 78.49
CA ILE A 70 -7.80 -36.74 78.20
C ILE A 70 -7.57 -37.79 77.11
N GLN A 71 -7.54 -39.05 77.49
CA GLN A 71 -7.43 -40.18 76.56
C GLN A 71 -8.82 -40.66 76.14
N LEU A 72 -9.07 -40.72 74.82
CA LEU A 72 -10.30 -41.24 74.23
C LEU A 72 -9.95 -42.46 73.35
N ASP A 73 -9.91 -43.64 73.94
CA ASP A 73 -9.48 -44.87 73.25
C ASP A 73 -10.63 -45.58 72.50
N GLY A 74 -10.27 -46.31 71.44
CA GLY A 74 -11.23 -47.06 70.63
C GLY A 74 -12.06 -46.16 69.69
N ALA A 75 -13.29 -46.56 69.39
CA ALA A 75 -14.18 -45.84 68.47
C ALA A 75 -14.96 -44.70 69.16
N GLN A 76 -14.28 -43.86 69.95
CA GLN A 76 -14.89 -42.75 70.67
C GLN A 76 -14.89 -41.47 69.83
N GLN A 77 -15.83 -40.57 70.10
CA GLN A 77 -15.98 -39.30 69.39
C GLN A 77 -16.08 -38.13 70.37
N ILE A 78 -15.51 -36.98 70.00
CA ILE A 78 -15.82 -35.70 70.64
C ILE A 78 -17.03 -35.11 69.91
N VAL A 79 -18.21 -35.17 70.54
CA VAL A 79 -19.46 -34.69 69.95
C VAL A 79 -19.84 -33.34 70.56
N PHE A 80 -19.98 -32.32 69.72
CA PHE A 80 -20.52 -31.02 70.12
C PHE A 80 -22.00 -30.98 69.76
N THR A 81 -22.87 -31.08 70.76
CA THR A 81 -24.34 -31.05 70.57
C THR A 81 -24.93 -29.63 70.50
N ASN A 82 -24.07 -28.61 70.59
CA ASN A 82 -24.48 -27.21 70.46
C ASN A 82 -24.93 -26.91 69.01
N SER A 83 -26.19 -26.53 68.84
CA SER A 83 -26.80 -26.16 67.55
C SER A 83 -26.46 -24.76 67.05
N ASP A 84 -25.63 -24.01 67.80
CA ASP A 84 -25.11 -22.73 67.40
C ASP A 84 -24.22 -22.85 66.14
N THR A 85 -24.71 -22.24 65.07
CA THR A 85 -24.13 -22.23 63.71
C THR A 85 -23.17 -21.05 63.49
N THR A 86 -22.97 -20.18 64.47
CA THR A 86 -21.96 -19.12 64.39
C THR A 86 -20.55 -19.73 64.37
N ASN A 87 -19.59 -18.99 63.80
CA ASN A 87 -18.18 -19.41 63.62
C ASN A 87 -17.42 -19.52 64.95
N ASN A 88 -17.82 -20.48 65.78
CA ASN A 88 -17.23 -20.71 67.09
C ASN A 88 -16.20 -21.84 67.01
N LEU A 89 -15.03 -21.60 67.58
CA LEU A 89 -14.04 -22.64 67.87
C LEU A 89 -14.73 -23.74 68.70
N LYS A 90 -14.78 -24.96 68.16
CA LYS A 90 -15.37 -26.11 68.89
C LYS A 90 -14.29 -26.85 69.67
N LEU A 91 -13.09 -26.97 69.11
CA LEU A 91 -11.91 -27.47 69.82
C LEU A 91 -10.77 -26.45 69.71
N GLN A 92 -10.40 -25.84 70.83
CA GLN A 92 -9.20 -25.01 70.91
C GLN A 92 -8.00 -25.88 71.28
N LEU A 93 -6.97 -25.86 70.44
CA LEU A 93 -5.74 -26.62 70.62
C LEU A 93 -4.64 -25.76 71.25
N TRP A 94 -4.58 -24.48 70.89
CA TRP A 94 -3.67 -23.47 71.47
C TRP A 94 -4.28 -22.07 71.36
N ASP A 95 -3.64 -21.05 71.97
CA ASP A 95 -4.06 -19.65 71.79
C ASP A 95 -4.01 -19.26 70.30
N GLY A 96 -5.17 -18.98 69.71
CA GLY A 96 -5.34 -18.68 68.28
C GLY A 96 -5.37 -19.90 67.33
N TYR A 97 -5.32 -21.14 67.83
CA TYR A 97 -5.32 -22.35 67.00
C TYR A 97 -6.43 -23.33 67.42
N GLY A 98 -7.27 -23.74 66.48
CA GLY A 98 -8.29 -24.75 66.76
C GLY A 98 -9.04 -25.28 65.54
N LEU A 99 -9.94 -26.23 65.81
CA LEU A 99 -10.87 -26.79 64.82
C LEU A 99 -12.24 -26.14 64.98
N GLY A 100 -12.68 -25.44 63.94
CA GLY A 100 -14.04 -24.94 63.79
C GLY A 100 -14.86 -25.90 62.93
N ILE A 101 -16.12 -26.11 63.31
CA ILE A 101 -17.07 -26.90 62.52
C ILE A 101 -18.36 -26.07 62.37
N ASN A 102 -18.79 -25.86 61.13
CA ASN A 102 -20.11 -25.34 60.77
C ASN A 102 -20.86 -26.41 59.94
N SER A 103 -22.18 -26.29 59.79
CA SER A 103 -23.02 -27.21 59.00
C SER A 103 -22.57 -27.40 57.54
N GLN A 104 -21.73 -26.52 56.99
CA GLN A 104 -21.29 -26.58 55.59
C GLN A 104 -19.77 -26.80 55.40
N THR A 105 -18.94 -26.60 56.43
CA THR A 105 -17.47 -26.70 56.29
C THR A 105 -16.76 -27.13 57.59
N LEU A 106 -15.72 -27.94 57.42
CA LEU A 106 -14.64 -28.13 58.41
C LEU A 106 -13.54 -27.10 58.08
N PHE A 107 -13.19 -26.20 59.01
CA PHE A 107 -12.10 -25.24 58.77
C PHE A 107 -11.17 -25.11 59.98
N TYR A 108 -9.87 -24.94 59.68
CA TYR A 108 -8.83 -24.68 60.67
C TYR A 108 -8.76 -23.17 60.94
N ALA A 109 -8.96 -22.75 62.19
CA ALA A 109 -8.75 -21.36 62.59
C ALA A 109 -7.31 -21.22 63.07
N ALA A 110 -6.47 -20.58 62.26
CA ALA A 110 -5.16 -20.05 62.65
C ALA A 110 -5.03 -18.64 62.04
N ASN A 111 -4.46 -17.68 62.78
CA ASN A 111 -4.26 -16.25 62.42
C ASN A 111 -4.42 -15.89 60.91
N GLY A 112 -5.66 -15.77 60.44
CA GLY A 112 -6.03 -15.26 59.11
C GLY A 112 -5.99 -16.23 57.91
N ASN A 113 -5.59 -17.50 58.05
CA ASN A 113 -5.41 -18.43 56.92
C ASN A 113 -5.86 -19.87 57.25
N HIS A 114 -6.61 -20.52 56.34
CA HIS A 114 -6.78 -21.98 56.36
C HIS A 114 -5.64 -22.62 55.57
N SER A 115 -4.75 -23.37 56.22
CA SER A 115 -3.61 -24.02 55.56
C SER A 115 -3.57 -25.53 55.79
N TRP A 116 -3.41 -26.29 54.71
CA TRP A 116 -2.94 -27.68 54.76
C TRP A 116 -1.42 -27.68 54.70
N ARG A 117 -0.76 -28.34 55.66
CA ARG A 117 0.71 -28.33 55.79
C ARG A 117 1.32 -29.67 55.37
N ASP A 118 2.64 -29.70 55.19
CA ASP A 118 3.38 -30.95 55.01
C ASP A 118 3.36 -31.83 56.28
N THR A 119 3.85 -33.07 56.17
CA THR A 119 3.87 -34.07 57.27
C THR A 119 4.62 -33.57 58.51
N ASN A 120 5.54 -32.62 58.35
CA ASN A 120 6.32 -32.02 59.43
C ASN A 120 5.71 -30.71 59.95
N GLY A 121 4.54 -30.31 59.46
CA GLY A 121 3.83 -29.09 59.86
C GLY A 121 4.56 -27.77 59.55
N THR A 122 5.63 -27.81 58.75
CA THR A 122 6.53 -26.67 58.56
C THR A 122 6.11 -25.83 57.36
N ASN A 123 5.77 -26.48 56.24
CA ASN A 123 5.46 -25.78 54.99
C ASN A 123 3.96 -25.84 54.67
N GLU A 124 3.41 -24.71 54.22
CA GLU A 124 2.04 -24.60 53.71
C GLU A 124 1.95 -25.20 52.29
N ARG A 125 1.06 -26.17 52.06
CA ARG A 125 0.82 -26.81 50.76
C ARG A 125 -0.33 -26.14 49.99
N MET A 126 -1.38 -25.75 50.70
CA MET A 126 -2.53 -25.01 50.19
C MET A 126 -2.92 -23.98 51.25
N VAL A 127 -3.16 -22.73 50.84
CA VAL A 127 -3.61 -21.65 51.70
C VAL A 127 -4.84 -21.00 51.09
N LEU A 128 -5.92 -20.96 51.86
CA LEU A 128 -7.09 -20.14 51.58
C LEU A 128 -7.07 -18.97 52.57
N THR A 129 -6.89 -17.75 52.06
CA THR A 129 -6.87 -16.57 52.92
C THR A 129 -8.31 -16.20 53.29
N THR A 130 -8.57 -15.87 54.56
CA THR A 130 -9.96 -15.69 55.05
C THR A 130 -10.48 -14.25 54.93
N ALA A 131 -9.79 -13.38 54.19
CA ALA A 131 -10.30 -12.05 53.87
C ALA A 131 -11.54 -12.17 52.97
N ALA A 132 -12.44 -11.16 52.99
CA ALA A 132 -13.67 -11.17 52.20
C ALA A 132 -13.45 -11.37 50.68
N ASN A 133 -12.23 -11.12 50.19
CA ASN A 133 -11.76 -11.35 48.81
C ASN A 133 -10.51 -12.24 48.76
N GLY A 134 -10.36 -13.16 49.71
CA GLY A 134 -9.18 -14.01 49.83
C GLY A 134 -8.99 -14.96 48.65
N GLY A 135 -7.76 -15.04 48.14
CA GLY A 135 -7.41 -15.90 47.02
C GLY A 135 -6.98 -17.30 47.45
N LEU A 136 -7.03 -18.25 46.51
CA LEU A 136 -6.40 -19.56 46.65
C LEU A 136 -4.95 -19.49 46.19
N THR A 137 -4.01 -19.82 47.08
CA THR A 137 -2.60 -20.05 46.70
C THR A 137 -2.24 -21.51 46.93
N VAL A 138 -1.85 -22.21 45.86
CA VAL A 138 -1.27 -23.56 45.94
C VAL A 138 0.25 -23.42 45.88
N LYS A 139 0.93 -23.73 46.99
CA LYS A 139 2.39 -23.53 47.15
C LYS A 139 3.19 -24.82 46.96
N GLY A 140 2.52 -25.96 46.84
CA GLY A 140 3.17 -27.24 46.58
C GLY A 140 3.93 -27.25 45.25
N THR A 141 5.04 -27.99 45.19
CA THR A 141 5.86 -28.18 43.99
C THR A 141 5.38 -29.33 43.08
N GLY A 142 4.29 -30.02 43.45
CA GLY A 142 3.70 -31.11 42.68
C GLY A 142 2.67 -30.61 41.66
N ASN A 143 2.23 -31.52 40.78
CA ASN A 143 1.21 -31.21 39.77
C ASN A 143 -0.13 -30.88 40.43
N SER A 144 -0.75 -29.79 40.02
CA SER A 144 -2.13 -29.45 40.35
C SER A 144 -3.03 -29.78 39.15
N SER A 145 -4.20 -30.36 39.41
CA SER A 145 -5.15 -30.74 38.35
C SER A 145 -6.59 -30.45 38.74
N PHE A 146 -7.40 -30.04 37.77
CA PHE A 146 -8.85 -29.87 37.92
C PHE A 146 -9.56 -30.83 36.97
N ALA A 147 -10.51 -31.63 37.48
CA ALA A 147 -11.31 -32.52 36.63
C ALA A 147 -12.29 -31.74 35.74
N GLY A 148 -12.84 -30.64 36.27
CA GLY A 148 -13.77 -29.74 35.59
C GLY A 148 -13.07 -28.60 34.83
N SER A 149 -13.85 -27.57 34.47
CA SER A 149 -13.31 -26.31 33.94
C SER A 149 -12.81 -25.42 35.07
N LEU A 150 -11.67 -24.75 34.86
CA LEU A 150 -11.15 -23.72 35.75
C LEU A 150 -11.69 -22.34 35.32
N GLY A 151 -12.59 -21.78 36.11
CA GLY A 151 -13.06 -20.40 35.96
C GLY A 151 -12.27 -19.46 36.88
N ILE A 152 -11.78 -18.33 36.35
CA ILE A 152 -11.13 -17.27 37.11
C ILE A 152 -11.91 -15.98 36.85
N GLY A 153 -12.51 -15.41 37.89
CA GLY A 153 -13.34 -14.19 37.78
C GLY A 153 -14.76 -14.40 37.21
N ILE A 154 -15.20 -15.64 37.01
CA ILE A 154 -16.50 -15.98 36.41
C ILE A 154 -17.19 -17.17 37.10
N THR A 155 -18.52 -17.15 37.15
CA THR A 155 -19.37 -18.32 37.48
C THR A 155 -19.90 -18.96 36.19
N GLY A 156 -19.60 -20.24 35.95
CA GLY A 156 -20.03 -20.96 34.73
C GLY A 156 -19.08 -20.84 33.54
N PRO A 157 -17.83 -21.32 33.65
CA PRO A 157 -16.87 -21.30 32.55
C PRO A 157 -17.34 -22.12 31.33
N SER A 158 -17.35 -21.52 30.14
CA SER A 158 -17.75 -22.19 28.88
C SER A 158 -16.62 -22.96 28.19
N LYS A 159 -15.38 -22.78 28.67
CA LYS A 159 -14.15 -23.46 28.22
C LYS A 159 -13.41 -24.05 29.42
N LYS A 160 -12.45 -24.96 29.15
CA LYS A 160 -11.69 -25.66 30.21
C LYS A 160 -10.85 -24.71 31.07
N LEU A 161 -10.35 -23.62 30.49
CA LEU A 161 -9.83 -22.47 31.22
C LEU A 161 -10.61 -21.25 30.73
N HIS A 162 -11.25 -20.53 31.63
CA HIS A 162 -11.98 -19.30 31.31
C HIS A 162 -11.61 -18.20 32.31
N VAL A 163 -10.97 -17.15 31.81
CA VAL A 163 -10.53 -15.99 32.60
C VAL A 163 -11.36 -14.79 32.17
N GLU A 164 -12.11 -14.20 33.09
CA GLU A 164 -12.83 -12.94 32.89
C GLU A 164 -12.44 -11.91 33.97
N SER A 165 -12.73 -10.63 33.71
CA SER A 165 -12.44 -9.52 34.63
C SER A 165 -10.98 -9.43 35.09
N GLY A 166 -10.04 -9.84 34.22
CA GLY A 166 -8.59 -9.79 34.43
C GLY A 166 -7.83 -10.28 33.19
N GLU A 167 -6.49 -10.20 33.23
CA GLU A 167 -5.60 -10.62 32.12
C GLU A 167 -4.96 -11.99 32.40
N LEU A 168 -4.77 -12.80 31.35
CA LEU A 168 -3.93 -13.99 31.42
C LEU A 168 -2.47 -13.61 31.20
N ARG A 169 -1.64 -13.69 32.25
CA ARG A 169 -0.19 -13.54 32.14
C ARG A 169 0.49 -14.90 32.05
N VAL A 170 1.09 -15.21 30.90
CA VAL A 170 1.95 -16.39 30.71
C VAL A 170 3.41 -15.94 30.63
N ARG A 171 4.28 -16.58 31.40
CA ARG A 171 5.72 -16.28 31.42
C ARG A 171 6.53 -17.57 31.42
N ALA A 172 7.38 -17.73 30.40
CA ALA A 172 8.36 -18.81 30.38
C ALA A 172 9.43 -18.63 31.47
N SER A 173 10.08 -19.72 31.85
CA SER A 173 11.25 -19.71 32.76
C SER A 173 12.57 -19.44 32.04
N HIS A 174 12.54 -19.18 30.74
CA HIS A 174 13.70 -18.97 29.87
C HIS A 174 13.54 -17.72 28.99
N ASN A 175 14.63 -17.34 28.32
CA ASN A 175 14.67 -16.24 27.34
C ASN A 175 15.12 -16.73 25.94
N ASN A 176 14.96 -18.02 25.65
CA ASN A 176 15.40 -18.62 24.39
C ASN A 176 14.54 -18.12 23.22
N ALA A 177 15.16 -17.79 22.08
CA ALA A 177 14.46 -17.29 20.90
C ALA A 177 13.61 -18.34 20.19
N ASP A 178 14.05 -19.60 20.24
CA ASP A 178 13.39 -20.67 19.52
C ASP A 178 12.32 -21.40 20.31
N ALA A 179 12.17 -21.09 21.60
CA ALA A 179 11.24 -21.77 22.50
C ALA A 179 9.95 -20.97 22.70
N ASP A 180 8.82 -21.67 22.70
CA ASP A 180 7.50 -21.08 22.89
C ASP A 180 7.25 -20.68 24.36
N ILE A 181 6.60 -19.54 24.55
CA ILE A 181 5.99 -19.15 25.84
C ILE A 181 4.65 -19.89 26.01
N GLY A 182 3.92 -20.11 24.92
CA GLY A 182 2.68 -20.89 24.89
C GLY A 182 2.54 -21.67 23.60
N ALA A 183 2.02 -22.89 23.71
CA ALA A 183 1.81 -23.80 22.57
C ALA A 183 0.37 -24.31 22.58
N PHE A 184 -0.28 -24.25 21.42
CA PHE A 184 -1.65 -24.70 21.21
C PHE A 184 -1.67 -25.79 20.15
N TYR A 185 -1.88 -27.04 20.58
CA TYR A 185 -1.88 -28.19 19.68
C TYR A 185 -3.29 -28.62 19.30
N ALA A 186 -3.42 -29.15 18.08
CA ALA A 186 -4.55 -30.00 17.73
C ALA A 186 -4.50 -31.32 18.50
N GLN A 187 -5.63 -32.01 18.60
CA GLN A 187 -5.77 -33.24 19.39
C GLN A 187 -4.79 -34.35 19.01
N ASN A 188 -4.39 -34.43 17.74
CA ASN A 188 -3.44 -35.40 17.22
C ASN A 188 -1.97 -35.05 17.48
N LEU A 189 -1.69 -33.86 18.03
CA LEU A 189 -0.35 -33.33 18.35
C LEU A 189 0.61 -33.16 17.17
N THR A 190 0.13 -33.30 15.93
CA THR A 190 0.98 -33.18 14.73
C THR A 190 1.00 -31.76 14.16
N GLN A 191 0.05 -30.91 14.55
CA GLN A 191 -0.03 -29.50 14.16
C GLN A 191 -0.42 -28.62 15.36
N GLY A 192 -0.02 -27.36 15.32
CA GLY A 192 -0.31 -26.39 16.36
C GLY A 192 0.19 -25.00 16.02
N ILE A 193 -0.01 -24.07 16.95
CA ILE A 193 0.54 -22.72 16.91
C ILE A 193 1.37 -22.46 18.17
N GLY A 194 2.62 -22.05 17.96
CA GLY A 194 3.55 -21.61 19.00
C GLY A 194 3.63 -20.10 19.06
N ILE A 195 3.69 -19.54 20.28
CA ILE A 195 3.91 -18.11 20.52
C ILE A 195 5.19 -17.97 21.35
N GLY A 196 6.26 -17.48 20.71
CA GLY A 196 7.55 -17.15 21.33
C GLY A 196 7.61 -15.71 21.83
N TYR A 197 8.80 -15.23 22.23
CA TYR A 197 8.92 -13.84 22.69
C TYR A 197 8.78 -12.79 21.57
N ASN A 198 9.06 -13.16 20.31
CA ASN A 198 8.96 -12.29 19.13
C ASN A 198 8.49 -13.02 17.85
N ARG A 199 7.78 -14.15 18.01
CA ARG A 199 7.40 -15.05 16.91
C ARG A 199 6.02 -15.65 17.15
N ILE A 200 5.27 -15.83 16.08
CA ILE A 200 4.12 -16.74 15.99
C ILE A 200 4.43 -17.71 14.86
N GLU A 201 4.39 -19.02 15.12
CA GLU A 201 4.75 -20.04 14.12
C GLU A 201 3.84 -21.27 14.18
N ALA A 202 3.82 -22.04 13.09
CA ALA A 202 3.29 -23.38 13.09
C ALA A 202 4.28 -24.32 13.81
N ILE A 203 3.76 -25.18 14.69
CA ILE A 203 4.54 -26.16 15.46
C ILE A 203 3.97 -27.56 15.29
N GLY A 204 4.77 -28.59 15.57
CA GLY A 204 4.38 -29.99 15.45
C GLY A 204 5.23 -30.76 14.44
N SER A 205 4.79 -31.95 14.06
CA SER A 205 5.50 -32.83 13.13
C SER A 205 5.08 -32.68 11.67
N ASN A 206 4.02 -31.92 11.39
CA ASN A 206 3.60 -31.63 10.01
C ASN A 206 4.57 -30.63 9.37
N THR A 207 4.98 -30.92 8.13
CA THR A 207 5.96 -30.10 7.40
C THR A 207 5.35 -28.84 6.80
N ASP A 208 4.09 -28.93 6.37
CA ASP A 208 3.39 -27.86 5.65
C ASP A 208 2.12 -27.49 6.41
N GLN A 209 2.07 -26.25 6.90
CA GLN A 209 0.94 -25.73 7.65
C GLN A 209 0.85 -24.22 7.49
N ASP A 210 -0.32 -23.74 7.05
CA ASP A 210 -0.61 -22.31 6.97
C ASP A 210 -0.92 -21.73 8.36
N ILE A 211 -0.56 -20.45 8.55
CA ILE A 211 -1.02 -19.64 9.68
C ILE A 211 -2.08 -18.68 9.16
N ASN A 212 -3.34 -19.03 9.38
CA ASN A 212 -4.47 -18.23 8.91
C ASN A 212 -4.80 -17.12 9.92
N LEU A 213 -4.66 -15.85 9.50
CA LEU A 213 -5.10 -14.67 10.25
C LEU A 213 -6.37 -14.10 9.61
N ILE A 214 -7.53 -14.53 10.12
CA ILE A 214 -8.83 -14.27 9.48
C ILE A 214 -9.66 -13.30 10.33
N PRO A 215 -9.91 -12.06 9.87
CA PRO A 215 -10.87 -11.18 10.51
C PRO A 215 -12.30 -11.69 10.33
N LYS A 216 -13.22 -11.30 11.22
CA LYS A 216 -14.62 -11.72 11.17
C LYS A 216 -15.44 -10.79 10.27
N GLY A 217 -16.23 -11.34 9.34
CA GLY A 217 -17.12 -10.56 8.47
C GLY A 217 -16.34 -9.62 7.56
N ASN A 218 -16.71 -8.33 7.54
CA ASN A 218 -16.00 -7.28 6.80
C ASN A 218 -14.82 -6.66 7.58
N GLY A 219 -14.32 -7.35 8.62
CA GLY A 219 -13.19 -6.85 9.39
C GLY A 219 -11.88 -6.89 8.59
N GLU A 220 -10.88 -6.13 9.05
CA GLU A 220 -9.57 -6.00 8.41
C GLU A 220 -8.46 -6.63 9.27
N LEU A 221 -7.40 -7.14 8.62
CA LEU A 221 -6.14 -7.42 9.30
C LEU A 221 -5.29 -6.14 9.30
N ILE A 222 -5.18 -5.50 10.46
CA ILE A 222 -4.40 -4.28 10.64
C ILE A 222 -3.04 -4.64 11.25
N VAL A 223 -1.95 -4.22 10.62
CA VAL A 223 -0.58 -4.36 11.14
C VAL A 223 0.05 -2.97 11.22
N ASP A 224 0.11 -2.43 12.43
CA ASP A 224 0.70 -1.12 12.70
C ASP A 224 2.24 -1.22 12.71
N GLY A 225 2.83 -1.29 11.51
CA GLY A 225 4.28 -1.40 11.30
C GLY A 225 4.67 -1.79 9.88
N ILE A 226 5.97 -2.01 9.65
CA ILE A 226 6.48 -2.49 8.36
C ILE A 226 6.23 -4.01 8.26
N VAL A 227 5.53 -4.44 7.21
CA VAL A 227 5.40 -5.85 6.85
C VAL A 227 6.52 -6.23 5.87
N ARG A 228 7.36 -7.20 6.25
CA ARG A 228 8.40 -7.77 5.39
C ARG A 228 7.99 -9.17 4.96
N ALA A 229 7.58 -9.32 3.70
CA ALA A 229 7.39 -10.63 3.09
C ALA A 229 8.72 -11.16 2.57
N LYS A 230 9.01 -12.45 2.79
CA LYS A 230 10.21 -13.10 2.25
C LYS A 230 10.12 -13.27 0.72
N ASP A 231 8.94 -13.67 0.25
CA ASP A 231 8.73 -14.08 -1.14
C ASP A 231 7.73 -13.17 -1.87
N ALA A 232 6.47 -13.10 -1.43
CA ALA A 232 5.42 -12.36 -2.12
C ALA A 232 4.25 -11.90 -1.24
N PHE A 233 3.54 -10.89 -1.72
CA PHE A 233 2.16 -10.59 -1.33
C PHE A 233 1.22 -11.06 -2.45
N ARG A 234 0.29 -11.96 -2.08
CA ARG A 234 -0.64 -12.61 -3.01
C ARG A 234 -2.08 -12.50 -2.50
N PRO A 235 -2.99 -11.77 -3.17
CA PRO A 235 -4.43 -11.95 -2.98
C PRO A 235 -4.87 -13.38 -3.25
N SER A 236 -5.92 -13.82 -2.54
CA SER A 236 -6.50 -15.17 -2.67
C SER A 236 -7.21 -15.41 -4.01
N THR A 237 -7.56 -14.36 -4.74
CA THR A 237 -8.17 -14.45 -6.06
C THR A 237 -7.16 -14.73 -7.17
N ASN A 238 -5.85 -14.77 -6.85
CA ASN A 238 -4.75 -14.92 -7.82
C ASN A 238 -4.76 -13.87 -8.95
N ASP A 239 -5.48 -12.75 -8.79
CA ASP A 239 -5.57 -11.73 -9.84
C ASP A 239 -4.22 -11.04 -10.09
N TRP A 240 -3.46 -10.80 -9.02
CA TRP A 240 -2.14 -10.19 -9.11
C TRP A 240 -1.23 -10.72 -8.01
N GLU A 241 0.08 -10.59 -8.18
CA GLU A 241 1.05 -10.76 -7.09
C GLU A 241 2.10 -9.65 -7.12
N ILE A 242 2.56 -9.24 -5.94
CA ILE A 242 3.78 -8.44 -5.76
C ILE A 242 4.83 -9.38 -5.23
N ALA A 243 5.79 -9.76 -6.07
CA ALA A 243 6.75 -10.80 -5.77
C ALA A 243 8.17 -10.42 -6.19
N ARG A 244 9.14 -10.98 -5.47
CA ARG A 244 10.54 -10.92 -5.89
C ARG A 244 10.80 -11.94 -7.00
N ASN A 245 11.56 -11.52 -8.03
CA ASN A 245 12.08 -12.41 -9.07
C ASN A 245 13.57 -12.16 -9.26
N GLY A 246 14.42 -12.97 -8.62
CA GLY A 246 15.85 -12.67 -8.53
C GLY A 246 16.10 -11.40 -7.71
N GLU A 247 16.72 -10.38 -8.30
CA GLU A 247 16.93 -9.06 -7.68
C GLU A 247 15.79 -8.07 -7.99
N ASN A 248 14.86 -8.44 -8.86
CA ASN A 248 13.80 -7.56 -9.36
C ASN A 248 12.52 -7.63 -8.52
N LEU A 249 11.76 -6.54 -8.53
CA LEU A 249 10.38 -6.47 -8.02
C LEU A 249 9.40 -6.50 -9.20
N GLU A 250 8.46 -7.44 -9.18
CA GLU A 250 7.46 -7.60 -10.24
C GLU A 250 6.03 -7.47 -9.68
N ILE A 251 5.18 -6.81 -10.47
CA ILE A 251 3.72 -6.89 -10.38
C ILE A 251 3.25 -7.71 -11.58
N ARG A 252 2.62 -8.86 -11.35
CA ARG A 252 2.27 -9.81 -12.42
C ARG A 252 0.97 -10.56 -12.16
N GLU A 253 0.38 -11.11 -13.21
CA GLU A 253 -0.74 -12.06 -13.13
C GLU A 253 -0.18 -13.48 -13.01
N PRO A 254 -0.33 -14.15 -11.85
CA PRO A 254 0.23 -15.49 -11.65
C PRO A 254 -0.48 -16.57 -12.48
N GLU A 255 -1.76 -16.39 -12.85
CA GLU A 255 -2.53 -17.39 -13.61
C GLU A 255 -2.12 -17.47 -15.09
N GLU A 256 -1.68 -16.35 -15.70
CA GLU A 256 -1.26 -16.30 -17.10
C GLU A 256 0.26 -16.57 -17.29
N SER A 257 0.93 -17.04 -16.24
CA SER A 257 2.30 -17.59 -16.21
C SER A 257 3.45 -16.77 -16.80
N ASN A 258 3.23 -15.57 -17.37
CA ASN A 258 4.27 -14.72 -17.95
C ASN A 258 3.91 -13.23 -18.08
N LYS A 259 2.76 -12.80 -17.58
CA LYS A 259 2.29 -11.44 -17.78
C LYS A 259 2.71 -10.55 -16.62
N VAL A 260 3.89 -9.96 -16.78
CA VAL A 260 4.39 -8.90 -15.89
C VAL A 260 3.79 -7.57 -16.34
N TRP A 261 3.04 -6.91 -15.46
CA TRP A 261 2.48 -5.58 -15.73
C TRP A 261 3.53 -4.50 -15.53
N ALA A 262 4.29 -4.61 -14.43
CA ALA A 262 5.34 -3.68 -14.09
C ALA A 262 6.52 -4.42 -13.46
N ARG A 263 7.74 -3.99 -13.82
CA ARG A 263 8.99 -4.52 -13.27
C ARG A 263 9.90 -3.38 -12.88
N PHE A 264 10.45 -3.46 -11.68
CA PHE A 264 11.61 -2.68 -11.28
C PHE A 264 12.82 -3.60 -11.41
N THR A 265 13.67 -3.30 -12.38
CA THR A 265 14.98 -3.94 -12.51
C THR A 265 15.93 -3.18 -11.60
N ASP A 266 16.62 -3.90 -10.71
CA ASP A 266 17.48 -3.28 -9.70
C ASP A 266 18.48 -2.32 -10.35
N ASP A 267 18.50 -1.07 -9.88
CA ASP A 267 19.32 0.06 -10.38
C ASP A 267 19.29 0.36 -11.90
N GLU A 268 18.48 -0.34 -12.71
CA GLU A 268 18.50 -0.21 -14.17
C GLU A 268 17.26 0.51 -14.71
N SER A 269 16.06 0.02 -14.39
CA SER A 269 14.86 0.49 -15.09
C SER A 269 13.54 0.20 -14.37
N PHE A 270 12.56 1.05 -14.67
CA PHE A 270 11.15 0.74 -14.47
C PHE A 270 10.52 0.42 -15.82
N HIS A 271 10.08 -0.82 -16.00
CA HIS A 271 9.42 -1.27 -17.22
C HIS A 271 7.93 -1.52 -16.97
N LEU A 272 7.06 -0.80 -17.67
CA LEU A 272 5.66 -1.14 -17.84
C LEU A 272 5.55 -2.07 -19.06
N ILE A 273 5.38 -3.37 -18.82
CA ILE A 273 5.62 -4.42 -19.83
C ILE A 273 4.32 -4.98 -20.41
N GLY A 274 3.22 -4.89 -19.66
CA GLY A 274 1.94 -5.40 -20.12
C GLY A 274 1.41 -4.66 -21.35
N THR A 275 0.24 -5.09 -21.85
CA THR A 275 -0.52 -4.34 -22.86
C THR A 275 -1.31 -3.11 -22.38
N PRO A 276 -1.33 -2.66 -21.09
CA PRO A 276 -2.13 -1.49 -20.75
C PRO A 276 -1.48 -0.22 -21.29
N ASN A 277 -2.33 0.73 -21.69
CA ASN A 277 -1.89 2.07 -22.01
C ASN A 277 -1.32 2.74 -20.75
N LEU A 278 -0.20 3.46 -20.88
CA LEU A 278 0.24 4.38 -19.84
C LEU A 278 -0.64 5.64 -19.88
N LEU A 279 -1.51 5.79 -18.88
CA LEU A 279 -2.26 7.03 -18.65
C LEU A 279 -1.50 7.89 -17.62
N VAL A 280 -1.19 9.14 -17.99
CA VAL A 280 -0.56 10.12 -17.11
C VAL A 280 -1.50 11.31 -16.96
N ASP A 281 -2.10 11.48 -15.79
CA ASP A 281 -3.01 12.60 -15.50
C ASP A 281 -2.27 13.95 -15.39
N GLY A 282 -0.95 13.90 -15.15
CA GLY A 282 -0.06 15.04 -15.08
C GLY A 282 0.84 15.20 -16.31
N GLU A 283 1.94 15.93 -16.14
CA GLU A 283 2.95 16.13 -17.18
C GLU A 283 3.96 14.96 -17.26
N ILE A 284 4.60 14.79 -18.42
CA ILE A 284 5.73 13.88 -18.61
C ILE A 284 7.03 14.70 -18.55
N ARG A 285 7.81 14.57 -17.48
CA ARG A 285 9.15 15.17 -17.34
C ARG A 285 10.24 14.12 -17.62
N ALA A 286 10.98 14.27 -18.72
CA ALA A 286 12.04 13.32 -19.12
C ALA A 286 13.46 13.67 -18.62
N GLY A 287 13.69 14.86 -18.05
CA GLY A 287 15.02 15.25 -17.56
C GLY A 287 16.09 15.29 -18.66
N ASN A 288 17.19 14.55 -18.48
CA ASN A 288 18.24 14.33 -19.48
C ASN A 288 17.97 13.10 -20.39
N SER A 289 16.72 12.64 -20.45
CA SER A 289 16.34 11.41 -21.17
C SER A 289 15.60 11.70 -22.48
N ASP A 290 15.63 10.71 -23.36
CA ASP A 290 14.93 10.71 -24.64
C ASP A 290 13.49 10.15 -24.53
N ILE A 291 12.64 10.47 -25.52
CA ILE A 291 11.33 9.83 -25.73
C ILE A 291 11.35 9.11 -27.08
N TYR A 292 11.33 7.78 -27.05
CA TYR A 292 11.35 6.94 -28.25
C TYR A 292 9.95 6.36 -28.58
N PHE A 293 9.55 6.46 -29.84
CA PHE A 293 8.32 5.85 -30.37
C PHE A 293 8.66 4.62 -31.23
N THR A 294 8.90 3.47 -30.60
CA THR A 294 9.55 2.31 -31.25
C THR A 294 8.60 1.30 -31.90
N LYS A 295 7.30 1.38 -31.66
CA LYS A 295 6.32 0.44 -32.23
C LYS A 295 6.15 0.70 -33.74
N THR A 296 6.77 -0.15 -34.56
CA THR A 296 6.84 0.01 -36.02
C THR A 296 5.53 -0.23 -36.77
N ASN A 297 4.53 -0.83 -36.11
CA ASN A 297 3.23 -1.13 -36.70
C ASN A 297 2.07 -0.36 -36.04
N HIS A 298 2.36 0.75 -35.34
CA HIS A 298 1.32 1.62 -34.81
C HIS A 298 0.67 2.41 -35.96
N ASN A 299 -0.64 2.26 -36.14
CA ASN A 299 -1.41 3.05 -37.11
C ASN A 299 -1.93 4.32 -36.44
N HIS A 300 -2.05 5.42 -37.20
CA HIS A 300 -2.74 6.61 -36.73
C HIS A 300 -4.15 6.25 -36.24
N THR A 301 -4.39 6.45 -34.94
CA THR A 301 -5.60 5.95 -34.26
C THR A 301 -6.78 6.88 -34.41
N GLY A 302 -6.53 8.12 -34.81
CA GLY A 302 -7.53 9.18 -34.84
C GLY A 302 -7.97 9.68 -33.45
N ILE A 303 -7.40 9.18 -32.34
CA ILE A 303 -7.71 9.66 -30.98
C ILE A 303 -7.44 11.16 -30.88
N GLY A 304 -6.33 11.61 -31.46
CA GLY A 304 -6.00 13.04 -31.52
C GLY A 304 -7.03 13.88 -32.28
N ASN A 305 -7.95 13.30 -33.05
CA ASN A 305 -8.96 14.03 -33.82
C ASN A 305 -10.18 14.45 -33.00
N ALA A 306 -10.37 13.86 -31.82
CA ALA A 306 -11.42 14.27 -30.90
C ALA A 306 -11.29 15.75 -30.50
N ASP A 307 -12.41 16.44 -30.32
CA ASP A 307 -12.41 17.87 -29.96
C ASP A 307 -11.62 18.11 -28.67
N GLY A 308 -10.69 19.08 -28.74
CA GLY A 308 -9.80 19.42 -27.63
C GLY A 308 -8.52 18.57 -27.54
N TYR A 309 -8.36 17.53 -28.36
CA TYR A 309 -7.21 16.62 -28.28
C TYR A 309 -6.09 17.04 -29.25
N ALA A 310 -4.85 16.71 -28.89
CA ALA A 310 -3.64 16.85 -29.69
C ALA A 310 -2.83 15.54 -29.59
N ALA A 311 -1.90 15.29 -30.51
CA ALA A 311 -1.17 14.02 -30.52
C ALA A 311 0.24 14.10 -31.13
N ILE A 312 1.10 13.18 -30.69
CA ILE A 312 2.40 12.86 -31.31
C ILE A 312 2.42 11.35 -31.51
N GLU A 313 2.54 10.88 -32.75
CA GLU A 313 2.31 9.48 -33.11
C GLU A 313 3.32 8.97 -34.15
N ASN A 314 3.98 7.84 -33.89
CA ASN A 314 4.70 7.12 -34.96
C ASN A 314 3.68 6.31 -35.77
N ALA A 315 3.28 6.80 -36.94
CA ALA A 315 2.16 6.27 -37.71
C ALA A 315 2.64 5.51 -38.96
N ALA A 316 2.58 4.18 -38.92
CA ALA A 316 2.99 3.29 -40.00
C ALA A 316 2.16 3.50 -41.28
N ASN A 317 0.86 3.75 -41.16
CA ASN A 317 -0.02 4.03 -42.30
C ASN A 317 0.17 5.43 -42.92
N HIS A 318 1.05 6.26 -42.35
CA HIS A 318 1.48 7.55 -42.91
C HIS A 318 2.98 7.60 -43.21
N ASP A 319 3.71 6.51 -42.94
CA ASP A 319 5.18 6.42 -43.03
C ASP A 319 5.91 7.60 -42.34
N ALA A 320 5.38 8.08 -41.20
CA ALA A 320 5.87 9.31 -40.57
C ALA A 320 5.66 9.37 -39.05
N LEU A 321 6.48 10.19 -38.38
CA LEU A 321 6.15 10.76 -37.08
C LEU A 321 5.17 11.93 -37.30
N MET A 322 3.96 11.77 -36.81
CA MET A 322 2.88 12.74 -36.94
C MET A 322 2.83 13.64 -35.71
N ILE A 323 2.71 14.95 -35.90
CA ILE A 323 2.43 15.93 -34.83
C ILE A 323 1.14 16.66 -35.18
N LEU A 324 0.12 16.48 -34.34
CA LEU A 324 -1.21 17.04 -34.55
C LEU A 324 -1.49 18.12 -33.51
N GLY A 325 -1.84 19.32 -34.00
CA GLY A 325 -2.34 20.41 -33.16
C GLY A 325 -3.71 20.09 -32.55
N ARG A 326 -4.17 20.94 -31.61
CA ARG A 326 -5.46 20.73 -30.93
C ARG A 326 -6.65 20.75 -31.89
N SER A 327 -7.50 19.72 -31.88
CA SER A 327 -8.73 19.63 -32.69
C SER A 327 -9.89 20.48 -32.14
N GLY A 328 -10.87 20.79 -32.98
CA GLY A 328 -12.11 21.48 -32.58
C GLY A 328 -11.98 22.96 -32.18
N THR A 329 -10.88 23.63 -32.54
CA THR A 329 -10.65 25.04 -32.19
C THR A 329 -11.25 26.00 -33.24
N SER A 330 -11.61 27.21 -32.82
CA SER A 330 -12.16 28.25 -33.71
C SER A 330 -11.19 28.75 -34.78
N VAL A 331 -9.89 28.53 -34.59
CA VAL A 331 -8.80 28.93 -35.51
C VAL A 331 -8.24 27.75 -36.30
N GLY A 332 -8.86 26.57 -36.19
CA GLY A 332 -8.34 25.33 -36.75
C GLY A 332 -7.14 24.77 -36.00
N ARG A 333 -6.69 23.57 -36.38
CA ARG A 333 -5.58 22.88 -35.73
C ARG A 333 -4.27 23.64 -35.96
N GLN A 334 -3.52 23.87 -34.89
CA GLN A 334 -2.24 24.59 -34.95
C GLN A 334 -1.17 23.86 -34.14
N VAL A 335 0.02 23.74 -34.73
CA VAL A 335 1.28 23.44 -34.03
C VAL A 335 2.11 24.72 -34.06
N LYS A 336 2.45 25.26 -32.88
CA LYS A 336 3.22 26.49 -32.75
C LYS A 336 4.61 26.19 -32.21
N LEU A 337 5.62 26.82 -32.79
CA LEU A 337 7.02 26.78 -32.36
C LEU A 337 7.45 28.23 -32.11
N TRP A 338 7.92 28.54 -30.91
CA TRP A 338 8.18 29.92 -30.48
C TRP A 338 9.63 30.37 -30.69
N ASP A 339 10.50 29.45 -31.11
CA ASP A 339 11.94 29.67 -31.24
C ASP A 339 12.47 29.34 -32.65
N TYR A 340 13.79 29.43 -32.80
CA TYR A 340 14.50 29.08 -34.03
C TYR A 340 14.24 27.62 -34.45
N LEU A 341 13.56 27.45 -35.58
CA LEU A 341 13.40 26.15 -36.23
C LEU A 341 14.44 26.00 -37.34
N LYS A 342 15.29 24.97 -37.21
CA LYS A 342 16.17 24.51 -38.28
C LYS A 342 15.77 23.13 -38.75
N VAL A 343 15.49 23.00 -40.05
CA VAL A 343 15.18 21.72 -40.66
C VAL A 343 16.38 21.26 -41.48
N HIS A 344 16.94 20.12 -41.11
CA HIS A 344 18.01 19.45 -41.87
C HIS A 344 17.38 18.47 -42.87
N GLY A 345 16.69 19.04 -43.87
CA GLY A 345 15.94 18.30 -44.88
C GLY A 345 15.06 19.24 -45.70
N SER A 346 14.25 18.68 -46.60
CA SER A 346 13.29 19.45 -47.39
C SER A 346 12.05 19.78 -46.56
N VAL A 347 11.51 21.00 -46.72
CA VAL A 347 10.22 21.41 -46.17
C VAL A 347 9.20 21.39 -47.30
N SER A 348 8.18 20.52 -47.20
CA SER A 348 7.06 20.47 -48.14
C SER A 348 5.85 21.17 -47.55
N ILE A 349 5.26 22.11 -48.29
CA ILE A 349 4.08 22.89 -47.88
C ILE A 349 3.01 22.68 -48.95
N THR A 350 1.91 22.05 -48.58
CA THR A 350 0.83 21.68 -49.51
C THR A 350 -0.19 22.79 -49.76
N ASN A 351 -0.20 23.80 -48.89
CA ASN A 351 -1.08 24.97 -49.01
C ASN A 351 -0.21 26.23 -49.15
N SER A 352 -0.33 27.18 -48.22
CA SER A 352 0.38 28.47 -48.30
C SER A 352 1.56 28.55 -47.34
N LEU A 353 2.66 29.17 -47.78
CA LEU A 353 3.75 29.65 -46.94
C LEU A 353 3.55 31.14 -46.62
N TYR A 354 3.35 31.48 -45.35
CA TYR A 354 3.29 32.86 -44.89
C TYR A 354 4.62 33.27 -44.27
N VAL A 355 5.28 34.29 -44.83
CA VAL A 355 6.52 34.85 -44.30
C VAL A 355 6.28 36.30 -43.86
N GLY A 356 6.31 36.54 -42.55
CA GLY A 356 5.97 37.85 -41.98
C GLY A 356 7.05 38.92 -42.19
N SER A 357 8.32 38.53 -42.28
CA SER A 357 9.44 39.44 -42.49
C SER A 357 10.52 38.76 -43.32
N LEU A 358 10.96 39.43 -44.39
CA LEU A 358 12.12 39.04 -45.19
C LEU A 358 13.16 40.15 -45.10
N PRO A 359 14.44 39.83 -44.88
CA PRO A 359 15.50 40.83 -44.91
C PRO A 359 15.69 41.39 -46.34
N TYR A 360 15.88 42.70 -46.47
CA TYR A 360 16.12 43.35 -47.75
C TYR A 360 17.56 43.10 -48.23
N ARG A 361 17.72 42.53 -49.43
CA ARG A 361 19.00 42.29 -50.11
C ARG A 361 18.82 42.30 -51.64
N ASP A 362 19.93 42.50 -52.36
CA ASP A 362 20.02 42.38 -53.83
C ASP A 362 20.91 41.17 -54.19
N ASP A 363 20.40 39.97 -53.87
CA ASP A 363 21.06 38.70 -54.13
C ASP A 363 20.53 38.07 -55.45
N ARG A 364 20.59 36.74 -55.59
CA ARG A 364 20.14 36.04 -56.81
C ARG A 364 18.62 36.08 -56.98
N ASN A 365 18.17 36.18 -58.24
CA ASN A 365 16.76 36.11 -58.60
C ASN A 365 16.16 34.77 -58.22
N VAL A 366 15.20 34.79 -57.29
CA VAL A 366 14.40 33.65 -56.91
C VAL A 366 13.51 33.22 -58.09
N GLN A 367 13.51 31.92 -58.37
CA GLN A 367 12.67 31.28 -59.37
C GLN A 367 11.76 30.25 -58.69
N TRP A 368 10.63 29.99 -59.32
CA TRP A 368 9.69 28.93 -58.95
C TRP A 368 9.70 27.87 -60.04
N ASP A 369 9.93 26.62 -59.66
CA ASP A 369 9.74 25.49 -60.55
C ASP A 369 8.38 24.85 -60.26
N ASP A 370 7.43 25.03 -61.17
CA ASP A 370 6.08 24.52 -60.98
C ASP A 370 6.00 22.98 -61.04
N SER A 371 6.95 22.31 -61.68
CA SER A 371 6.92 20.85 -61.78
C SER A 371 7.32 20.18 -60.45
N THR A 372 8.37 20.69 -59.81
CA THR A 372 8.92 20.14 -58.56
C THR A 372 8.42 20.86 -57.32
N LYS A 373 7.72 21.99 -57.49
CA LYS A 373 7.26 22.91 -56.42
C LYS A 373 8.41 23.45 -55.57
N GLN A 374 9.61 23.55 -56.16
CA GLN A 374 10.81 24.05 -55.49
C GLN A 374 11.05 25.54 -55.75
N ILE A 375 11.61 26.21 -54.74
CA ILE A 375 12.19 27.54 -54.88
C ILE A 375 13.66 27.37 -55.31
N CYS A 376 14.02 27.94 -56.44
CA CYS A 376 15.38 27.88 -57.00
C CYS A 376 15.91 29.29 -57.32
N TYR A 377 17.09 29.40 -57.95
CA TYR A 377 17.67 30.68 -58.34
C TYR A 377 18.25 30.60 -59.75
N ASP A 378 18.22 31.72 -60.48
CA ASP A 378 18.80 31.81 -61.83
C ASP A 378 20.32 32.02 -61.78
N ASN A 379 21.04 31.51 -62.78
CA ASN A 379 22.49 31.67 -62.92
C ASN A 379 22.88 31.96 -64.38
N SER A 380 23.96 32.71 -64.57
CA SER A 380 24.45 33.10 -65.91
C SER A 380 25.89 32.66 -66.19
N SER A 381 26.40 31.69 -65.43
CA SER A 381 27.72 31.13 -65.66
C SER A 381 27.70 30.17 -66.85
N ALA A 382 28.63 30.32 -67.79
CA ALA A 382 28.81 29.35 -68.88
C ALA A 382 29.14 27.94 -68.36
N ARG A 383 29.73 27.80 -67.16
CA ARG A 383 30.06 26.49 -66.56
C ARG A 383 28.85 25.60 -66.27
N SER A 384 27.68 26.21 -66.14
CA SER A 384 26.40 25.54 -65.83
C SER A 384 25.45 25.61 -67.02
N LYS A 385 25.97 25.88 -68.23
CA LYS A 385 25.21 25.97 -69.46
C LYS A 385 25.93 25.18 -70.55
N GLU A 386 25.16 24.60 -71.45
CA GLU A 386 25.64 23.85 -72.61
C GLU A 386 24.95 24.35 -73.87
N ASN A 387 25.48 24.00 -75.06
CA ASN A 387 24.91 24.37 -76.36
C ASN A 387 24.71 25.90 -76.56
N ILE A 388 25.71 26.69 -76.15
CA ILE A 388 25.67 28.16 -76.25
C ILE A 388 25.87 28.60 -77.71
N ILE A 389 24.79 29.05 -78.35
CA ILE A 389 24.76 29.61 -79.72
C ILE A 389 24.13 31.01 -79.72
N SER A 390 24.34 31.76 -80.80
CA SER A 390 23.70 33.08 -81.00
C SER A 390 22.17 32.95 -81.02
N LEU A 391 21.49 33.91 -80.39
CA LEU A 391 20.04 34.00 -80.44
C LEU A 391 19.61 34.60 -81.78
N GLU A 392 18.90 33.83 -82.60
CA GLU A 392 18.27 34.31 -83.84
C GLU A 392 16.77 34.50 -83.61
N ASP A 393 16.26 35.72 -83.87
CA ASP A 393 14.84 36.06 -83.85
C ASP A 393 14.58 37.34 -84.65
N ASP A 394 13.31 37.63 -84.96
CA ASP A 394 12.92 38.94 -85.46
C ASP A 394 12.63 39.88 -84.29
N PHE A 395 13.69 40.48 -83.78
CA PHE A 395 13.61 41.37 -82.62
C PHE A 395 12.67 42.56 -82.85
N SER A 396 12.46 42.99 -84.10
CA SER A 396 11.64 44.16 -84.41
C SER A 396 10.15 43.97 -84.11
N LYS A 397 9.68 42.72 -84.09
CA LYS A 397 8.29 42.37 -83.74
C LYS A 397 7.90 42.80 -82.33
N ILE A 398 8.87 42.99 -81.42
CA ILE A 398 8.53 43.48 -80.08
C ILE A 398 7.96 44.90 -80.12
N LEU A 399 8.32 45.70 -81.13
CA LEU A 399 7.84 47.06 -81.31
C LEU A 399 6.38 47.12 -81.80
N THR A 400 5.82 46.00 -82.25
CA THR A 400 4.45 45.93 -82.74
C THR A 400 3.46 45.48 -81.67
N VAL A 401 3.93 45.09 -80.48
CA VAL A 401 3.08 44.64 -79.38
C VAL A 401 2.54 45.81 -78.58
N GLU A 402 1.24 45.81 -78.29
CA GLU A 402 0.59 46.86 -77.50
C GLU A 402 0.44 46.45 -76.02
N PRO A 403 0.82 47.32 -75.06
CA PRO A 403 0.52 47.06 -73.65
C PRO A 403 -0.98 47.18 -73.40
N LYS A 404 -1.49 46.33 -72.50
CA LYS A 404 -2.88 46.28 -72.08
C LYS A 404 -3.03 46.69 -70.61
N THR A 405 -4.17 47.26 -70.28
CA THR A 405 -4.68 47.39 -68.92
C THR A 405 -5.79 46.37 -68.71
N TYR A 406 -5.76 45.65 -67.58
CA TYR A 406 -6.74 44.60 -67.31
C TYR A 406 -7.05 44.47 -65.82
N THR A 407 -8.11 43.75 -65.50
CA THR A 407 -8.48 43.33 -64.14
C THR A 407 -8.54 41.81 -64.10
N ARG A 408 -8.43 41.22 -62.90
CA ARG A 408 -8.56 39.76 -62.73
C ARG A 408 -10.00 39.39 -62.36
N PRO A 409 -10.52 38.21 -62.73
CA PRO A 409 -11.92 37.82 -62.47
C PRO A 409 -12.38 38.01 -61.01
N ASN A 410 -11.51 37.76 -60.03
CA ASN A 410 -11.82 37.89 -58.59
C ASN A 410 -11.40 39.25 -57.99
N HIS A 411 -10.83 40.15 -58.78
CA HIS A 411 -10.36 41.47 -58.35
C HIS A 411 -10.75 42.54 -59.38
N PRO A 412 -12.05 42.77 -59.63
CA PRO A 412 -12.52 43.64 -60.70
C PRO A 412 -12.13 45.12 -60.51
N ASN A 413 -11.74 45.50 -59.30
CA ASN A 413 -11.36 46.88 -58.96
C ASN A 413 -9.84 47.12 -58.93
N ARG A 414 -9.04 46.08 -59.19
CA ARG A 414 -7.57 46.19 -59.22
C ARG A 414 -7.09 46.20 -60.66
N TRP A 415 -6.83 47.40 -61.17
CA TRP A 415 -6.25 47.58 -62.50
C TRP A 415 -4.77 47.26 -62.49
N GLU A 416 -4.36 46.40 -63.42
CA GLU A 416 -2.99 46.02 -63.68
C GLU A 416 -2.60 46.39 -65.11
N ILE A 417 -1.31 46.43 -65.40
CA ILE A 417 -0.75 46.65 -66.74
C ILE A 417 0.12 45.45 -67.14
N GLY A 418 0.14 45.14 -68.43
CA GLY A 418 1.00 44.08 -68.96
C GLY A 418 0.77 43.83 -70.44
N TYR A 419 1.34 42.75 -70.95
CA TYR A 419 1.08 42.19 -72.27
C TYR A 419 0.31 40.87 -72.12
N ILE A 420 -0.33 40.43 -73.21
CA ILE A 420 -1.08 39.17 -73.27
C ILE A 420 -0.18 38.10 -73.91
N ALA A 421 -0.06 36.93 -73.26
CA ALA A 421 0.90 35.91 -73.66
C ALA A 421 0.60 35.36 -75.06
N GLU A 422 -0.68 35.20 -75.37
CA GLU A 422 -1.22 34.78 -76.66
C GLU A 422 -0.85 35.75 -77.78
N GLU A 423 -0.91 37.07 -77.53
CA GLU A 423 -0.54 38.07 -78.54
C GLU A 423 0.94 37.97 -78.94
N LEU A 424 1.84 37.71 -77.99
CA LEU A 424 3.27 37.48 -78.29
C LEU A 424 3.49 36.17 -79.04
N HIS A 425 2.74 35.12 -78.68
CA HIS A 425 2.79 33.84 -79.35
C HIS A 425 2.37 33.94 -80.82
N GLU A 426 1.26 34.63 -81.11
CA GLU A 426 0.69 34.76 -82.45
C GLU A 426 1.63 35.45 -83.44
N ILE A 427 2.40 36.45 -82.99
CA ILE A 427 3.38 37.15 -83.85
C ILE A 427 4.72 36.39 -83.95
N GLY A 428 4.86 35.27 -83.25
CA GLY A 428 6.03 34.38 -83.30
C GLY A 428 7.13 34.73 -82.30
N LEU A 429 6.87 35.54 -81.27
CA LEU A 429 7.81 35.82 -80.18
C LEU A 429 7.77 34.74 -79.08
N ASN A 430 7.70 33.48 -79.49
CA ASN A 430 7.46 32.32 -78.61
C ASN A 430 8.51 32.17 -77.49
N LYS A 431 9.75 32.63 -77.70
CA LYS A 431 10.83 32.56 -76.70
C LYS A 431 10.62 33.50 -75.51
N LEU A 432 9.66 34.43 -75.61
CA LEU A 432 9.26 35.34 -74.54
C LEU A 432 8.02 34.85 -73.78
N VAL A 433 7.48 33.69 -74.16
CA VAL A 433 6.25 33.13 -73.59
C VAL A 433 6.58 31.85 -72.80
N TYR A 434 6.00 31.73 -71.61
CA TYR A 434 5.91 30.50 -70.86
C TYR A 434 4.60 29.80 -71.20
N TYR A 435 4.67 28.49 -71.35
CA TYR A 435 3.54 27.64 -71.70
C TYR A 435 3.17 26.75 -70.53
N ASP A 436 1.88 26.49 -70.38
CA ASP A 436 1.36 25.54 -69.39
C ASP A 436 1.69 24.08 -69.77
N GLN A 437 1.23 23.13 -68.95
CA GLN A 437 1.46 21.70 -69.18
C GLN A 437 0.77 21.17 -70.44
N GLN A 438 -0.23 21.88 -70.96
CA GLN A 438 -0.97 21.55 -72.18
C GLN A 438 -0.34 22.20 -73.42
N GLY A 439 0.70 23.01 -73.25
CA GLY A 439 1.39 23.73 -74.32
C GLY A 439 0.70 25.02 -74.75
N LEU A 440 -0.21 25.56 -73.93
CA LEU A 440 -0.88 26.84 -74.20
C LEU A 440 -0.09 28.01 -73.58
N PRO A 441 -0.06 29.19 -74.23
CA PRO A 441 0.53 30.38 -73.63
C PRO A 441 -0.08 30.69 -72.26
N GLU A 442 0.76 30.86 -71.23
CA GLU A 442 0.29 31.08 -69.84
C GLU A 442 0.87 32.37 -69.23
N ALA A 443 2.16 32.64 -69.47
CA ALA A 443 2.82 33.80 -68.89
C ALA A 443 3.90 34.38 -69.81
N ILE A 444 4.36 35.59 -69.50
CA ILE A 444 5.39 36.28 -70.28
C ILE A 444 6.67 36.36 -69.48
N ASN A 445 7.79 36.06 -70.13
CA ASN A 445 9.12 36.25 -69.59
C ASN A 445 9.56 37.72 -69.74
N TYR A 446 8.93 38.61 -68.96
CA TYR A 446 9.18 40.05 -69.01
C TYR A 446 10.67 40.42 -68.87
N ARG A 447 11.45 39.61 -68.14
CA ARG A 447 12.89 39.83 -67.96
C ARG A 447 13.69 39.69 -69.25
N LYS A 448 13.21 38.90 -70.21
CA LYS A 448 13.89 38.69 -71.50
C LYS A 448 13.47 39.71 -72.56
N ILE A 449 12.37 40.44 -72.34
CA ILE A 449 11.96 41.55 -73.22
C ILE A 449 13.07 42.62 -73.28
N SER A 450 13.70 42.94 -72.16
CA SER A 450 14.81 43.91 -72.14
C SER A 450 15.97 43.49 -73.04
N MET A 451 16.25 42.17 -73.15
CA MET A 451 17.27 41.67 -74.07
C MET A 451 16.85 41.88 -75.54
N TYR A 452 15.58 41.65 -75.88
CA TYR A 452 15.05 41.94 -77.22
C TYR A 452 15.14 43.42 -77.55
N LEU A 453 14.77 44.29 -76.60
CA LEU A 453 14.90 45.74 -76.77
C LEU A 453 16.34 46.17 -77.01
N VAL A 454 17.33 45.55 -76.34
CA VAL A 454 18.75 45.82 -76.59
C VAL A 454 19.16 45.47 -78.02
N GLU A 455 18.70 44.35 -78.57
CA GLU A 455 19.00 43.98 -79.97
C GLU A 455 18.34 44.94 -80.97
N VAL A 456 17.11 45.39 -80.70
CA VAL A 456 16.46 46.47 -81.49
C VAL A 456 17.28 47.76 -81.45
N ILE A 457 17.75 48.17 -80.26
CA ILE A 457 18.55 49.40 -80.11
C ILE A 457 19.88 49.28 -80.85
N LYS A 458 20.52 48.11 -80.84
CA LYS A 458 21.73 47.86 -81.64
C LYS A 458 21.47 48.02 -83.13
N ASP A 459 20.38 47.44 -83.65
CA ASP A 459 19.99 47.62 -85.05
C ASP A 459 19.69 49.08 -85.39
N MET A 460 18.99 49.81 -84.51
CA MET A 460 18.77 51.25 -84.65
C MET A 460 20.09 52.04 -84.68
N ALA A 461 21.05 51.71 -83.81
CA ALA A 461 22.37 52.34 -83.78
C ALA A 461 23.17 52.07 -85.06
N HIS A 462 23.13 50.83 -85.57
CA HIS A 462 23.76 50.47 -86.84
C HIS A 462 23.14 51.24 -88.01
N LYS A 463 21.81 51.33 -88.08
CA LYS A 463 21.09 52.12 -89.10
C LYS A 463 21.45 53.61 -89.01
N SER A 464 21.46 54.18 -87.80
CA SER A 464 21.84 55.59 -87.57
C SER A 464 23.25 55.87 -88.06
N SER A 465 24.23 55.02 -87.72
CA SER A 465 25.61 55.16 -88.19
C SER A 465 25.73 55.07 -89.73
N ASN A 466 24.98 54.16 -90.35
CA ASN A 466 24.95 54.04 -91.81
C ASN A 466 24.31 55.29 -92.46
N TYR A 467 23.24 55.83 -91.87
CA TYR A 467 22.66 57.09 -92.31
C TYR A 467 23.63 58.27 -92.18
N GLU A 468 24.36 58.39 -91.07
CA GLU A 468 25.40 59.41 -90.90
C GLU A 468 26.51 59.28 -91.95
N GLN A 469 27.00 58.07 -92.23
CA GLN A 469 28.01 57.83 -93.27
C GLN A 469 27.48 58.24 -94.65
N ARG A 470 26.23 57.92 -94.96
CA ARG A 470 25.61 58.25 -96.24
C ARG A 470 25.35 59.75 -96.38
N ILE A 471 24.98 60.43 -95.30
CA ILE A 471 24.88 61.89 -95.25
C ILE A 471 26.25 62.52 -95.53
N ASN A 472 27.32 62.08 -94.84
CA ASN A 472 28.68 62.57 -95.07
C ASN A 472 29.15 62.35 -96.53
N GLN A 473 28.83 61.21 -97.12
CA GLN A 473 29.13 60.94 -98.54
C GLN A 473 28.35 61.86 -99.49
N LEU A 474 27.07 62.10 -99.22
CA LEU A 474 26.24 63.01 -100.01
C LEU A 474 26.71 64.46 -99.87
N GLU A 475 27.11 64.90 -98.69
CA GLU A 475 27.71 66.23 -98.46
C GLU A 475 29.03 66.39 -99.22
N LEU A 476 29.90 65.37 -99.25
CA LEU A 476 31.12 65.37 -100.05
C LEU A 476 30.81 65.47 -101.56
N GLN A 477 29.83 64.70 -102.06
CA GLN A 477 29.41 64.75 -103.46
C GLN A 477 28.80 66.11 -103.84
N LEU A 478 27.98 66.70 -102.95
CA LEU A 478 27.40 68.02 -103.16
C LEU A 478 28.47 69.10 -103.21
N ASN A 479 29.46 69.05 -102.32
CA ASN A 479 30.58 70.00 -102.32
C ASN A 479 31.43 69.91 -103.59
N GLN A 480 31.57 68.72 -104.19
CA GLN A 480 32.23 68.55 -105.49
C GLN A 480 31.42 69.15 -106.64
N LEU A 481 30.10 68.97 -106.64
CA LEU A 481 29.20 69.56 -107.65
C LEU A 481 29.15 71.08 -107.59
N VAL A 482 29.21 71.68 -106.39
CA VAL A 482 29.20 73.14 -106.20
C VAL A 482 30.56 73.79 -106.49
N SER A 483 31.66 73.01 -106.51
CA SER A 483 32.99 73.52 -106.87
C SER A 483 33.34 73.42 -108.36
N ASP A 484 32.54 72.69 -109.13
CA ASP A 484 32.71 72.47 -110.58
C ASP A 484 31.83 73.41 -111.45
N ASP A 485 31.03 74.28 -110.81
CA ASP A 485 30.36 75.47 -111.37
C ASP A 485 31.10 76.75 -110.93
#